data_AF-A0AAJ5EGK7-F1
#
_entry.id   AF-A0AAJ5EGK7-F1
#
_cell.length_a   1.000
_cell.length_b   1.000
_cell.length_c   1.000
_cell.angle_alpha   90.00
_cell.angle_beta   90.00
_cell.angle_gamma   90.00
#
_symmetry.space_group_name_H-M   'P 1'
#
loop_
_entity.id
_entity.type
_entity.pdbx_description
1 polymer ?
#
loop_
_entity_poly.entity_id
_entity_poly.type
_entity_poly.pdbx_seq_one_letter_code
_entity_poly.pdbx_strand_id
1 'polypeptide(L)'
;MTKLTDDQKEKLVKLYNQGFTAIELAEKFGITKGYVYLITSQYGVVKNKVVSQEDRKKIIKDYQNKEQIDSILSKYKISRRSLYRILDENNIPKRQGRNKKKN
;
A
#
# COMPACT_ATOMS: atom_id res chain seq x y z
N MET A 1 -23.97 -18.68 2.07
CA MET A 1 -22.90 -17.73 2.44
C MET A 1 -21.66 -18.53 2.80
N THR A 2 -20.57 -18.38 2.05
CA THR A 2 -19.28 -19.01 2.41
C THR A 2 -18.73 -18.27 3.63
N LYS A 3 -18.71 -18.95 4.78
CA LYS A 3 -18.20 -18.37 6.03
C LYS A 3 -16.69 -18.62 6.07
N LEU A 4 -15.90 -17.56 6.11
CA LEU A 4 -14.45 -17.70 6.30
C LEU A 4 -14.18 -18.20 7.72
N THR A 5 -13.18 -19.07 7.86
CA THR A 5 -12.61 -19.45 9.16
C THR A 5 -11.88 -18.26 9.77
N ASP A 6 -11.67 -18.29 11.08
CA ASP A 6 -11.00 -17.18 11.77
C ASP A 6 -9.55 -16.98 11.28
N ASP A 7 -8.83 -18.07 10.98
CA ASP A 7 -7.51 -18.02 10.35
C ASP A 7 -7.53 -17.29 8.99
N GLN A 8 -8.55 -17.55 8.17
CA GLN A 8 -8.69 -16.88 6.88
C GLN A 8 -9.02 -15.39 7.04
N LYS A 9 -9.82 -15.03 8.05
CA LYS A 9 -10.12 -13.62 8.36
C LYS A 9 -8.86 -12.88 8.81
N GLU A 10 -8.06 -13.48 9.68
CA GLU A 10 -6.78 -12.89 10.09
C GLU A 10 -5.83 -12.71 8.91
N LYS A 11 -5.74 -13.71 8.03
CA LYS A 11 -4.92 -13.63 6.81
C LYS A 11 -5.41 -12.51 5.88
N LEU A 12 -6.73 -12.38 5.72
CA LEU A 12 -7.35 -11.30 4.94
C LEU A 12 -6.99 -9.93 5.52
N VAL A 13 -7.10 -9.75 6.84
CA VAL A 13 -6.75 -8.50 7.53
C VAL A 13 -5.27 -8.16 7.37
N LYS A 14 -4.37 -9.15 7.51
CA LYS A 14 -2.93 -8.97 7.26
C LYS A 14 -2.66 -8.50 5.84
N LEU A 15 -3.27 -9.13 4.83
CA LEU A 15 -3.12 -8.74 3.43
C LEU A 15 -3.70 -7.34 3.16
N TYR A 16 -4.84 -7.01 3.75
CA TYR A 16 -5.42 -5.66 3.64
C TYR A 16 -4.47 -4.59 4.20
N ASN A 17 -3.84 -4.85 5.36
CA ASN A 17 -2.83 -3.97 5.95
C ASN A 17 -1.53 -3.88 5.13
N GLN A 18 -1.18 -4.93 4.40
CA GLN A 18 -0.08 -4.93 3.42
C GLN A 18 -0.42 -4.12 2.16
N GLY A 19 -1.68 -3.70 1.99
CA GLY A 19 -2.13 -2.84 0.91
C GLY A 19 -2.75 -3.58 -0.27
N PHE A 20 -3.21 -4.82 -0.07
CA PHE A 20 -4.15 -5.43 -1.00
C PHE A 20 -5.49 -4.71 -0.94
N THR A 21 -6.09 -4.48 -2.11
CA THR A 21 -7.40 -3.85 -2.22
C THR A 21 -8.50 -4.83 -1.83
N ALA A 22 -9.65 -4.30 -1.43
CA ALA A 22 -10.82 -5.13 -1.13
C ALA A 22 -11.31 -5.93 -2.35
N ILE A 23 -10.97 -5.49 -3.58
CA ILE A 23 -11.27 -6.21 -4.82
C ILE A 23 -10.40 -7.46 -4.94
N GLU A 24 -9.09 -7.30 -4.82
CA GLU A 24 -8.13 -8.42 -4.91
C GLU A 24 -8.38 -9.44 -3.80
N LEU A 25 -8.74 -8.98 -2.59
CA LEU A 25 -9.09 -9.88 -1.48
C LEU A 25 -10.41 -10.59 -1.72
N ALA A 26 -11.40 -9.91 -2.28
CA ALA A 26 -12.67 -10.53 -2.64
C ALA A 26 -12.48 -11.68 -3.63
N GLU A 27 -11.69 -11.45 -4.68
CA GLU A 27 -11.35 -12.46 -5.68
C GLU A 27 -10.53 -13.60 -5.06
N LYS A 28 -9.48 -13.28 -4.28
CA LYS A 28 -8.58 -14.26 -3.68
C LYS A 28 -9.26 -15.20 -2.69
N PHE A 29 -10.23 -14.69 -1.93
CA PHE A 29 -10.94 -15.46 -0.91
C PHE A 29 -12.32 -15.97 -1.39
N GLY A 30 -12.72 -15.66 -2.63
CA GLY A 30 -14.03 -16.06 -3.17
C GLY A 30 -15.20 -15.44 -2.41
N ILE A 31 -15.05 -14.20 -1.93
CA ILE A 31 -16.05 -13.49 -1.13
C ILE A 31 -16.44 -12.17 -1.79
N THR A 32 -17.48 -11.51 -1.29
CA THR A 32 -17.88 -10.19 -1.78
C THR A 32 -17.01 -9.10 -1.17
N LYS A 33 -16.84 -7.99 -1.91
CA LYS A 33 -16.13 -6.78 -1.41
C LYS A 33 -16.73 -6.25 -0.11
N GLY A 34 -18.06 -6.33 0.03
CA GLY A 34 -18.76 -5.95 1.26
C GLY A 34 -18.34 -6.79 2.46
N TYR A 35 -18.11 -8.09 2.26
CA TYR A 35 -17.66 -8.97 3.33
C TYR A 35 -16.21 -8.69 3.75
N VAL A 36 -15.33 -8.31 2.80
CA VAL A 36 -13.98 -7.82 3.13
C VAL A 36 -14.05 -6.60 4.04
N TYR A 37 -14.86 -5.60 3.69
CA TYR A 37 -15.01 -4.39 4.51
C TYR A 37 -15.58 -4.70 5.89
N LEU A 38 -16.58 -5.59 5.98
CA LEU A 38 -17.15 -6.03 7.24
C LEU A 38 -16.08 -6.64 8.16
N ILE A 39 -15.29 -7.60 7.64
CA ILE A 39 -14.21 -8.24 8.41
C ILE A 39 -13.17 -7.20 8.84
N THR A 40 -12.69 -6.38 7.92
CA THR A 40 -11.68 -5.36 8.28
C THR A 40 -12.18 -4.38 9.34
N SER A 41 -13.47 -4.02 9.31
CA SER A 41 -14.11 -3.16 10.30
C SER A 41 -14.23 -3.86 11.66
N GLN A 42 -14.65 -5.13 11.69
CA GLN A 42 -14.73 -5.94 12.91
C GLN A 42 -13.39 -6.08 13.63
N TYR A 43 -12.29 -6.16 12.86
CA TYR A 43 -10.94 -6.24 13.40
C TYR A 43 -10.33 -4.85 13.70
N GLY A 44 -11.12 -3.77 13.66
CA GLY A 44 -10.67 -2.42 14.02
C GLY A 44 -9.65 -1.82 13.04
N VAL A 45 -9.59 -2.30 11.80
CA VAL A 45 -8.65 -1.79 10.81
C VAL A 45 -9.13 -0.43 10.31
N VAL A 46 -8.43 0.62 10.73
CA VAL A 46 -8.69 1.98 10.23
C VAL A 46 -8.36 2.03 8.75
N LYS A 47 -9.24 2.67 7.96
CA LYS A 47 -9.12 2.82 6.50
C LYS A 47 -7.87 3.65 6.16
N ASN A 48 -6.71 3.02 6.16
CA ASN A 48 -5.50 3.62 5.61
C ASN A 48 -5.68 3.74 4.10
N LYS A 49 -5.30 4.87 3.51
CA LYS A 49 -5.33 5.03 2.05
C LYS A 49 -4.43 3.96 1.43
N VAL A 50 -5.04 2.90 0.91
CA VAL A 50 -4.34 1.78 0.29
C VAL A 50 -3.80 2.25 -1.04
N VAL A 51 -2.47 2.31 -1.15
CA VAL A 51 -1.79 2.54 -2.42
C VAL A 51 -1.83 1.24 -3.19
N SER A 52 -2.53 1.25 -4.33
CA SER A 52 -2.67 0.08 -5.20
C SER A 52 -1.31 -0.45 -5.67
N GLN A 53 -1.23 -1.72 -6.06
CA GLN A 53 0.01 -2.30 -6.60
C GLN A 53 0.48 -1.57 -7.87
N GLU A 54 -0.45 -1.12 -8.71
CA GLU A 54 -0.12 -0.31 -9.88
C GLU A 54 0.47 1.04 -9.50
N ASP A 55 -0.12 1.72 -8.52
CA ASP A 55 0.41 2.99 -8.04
C ASP A 55 1.77 2.80 -7.38
N ARG A 56 1.98 1.71 -6.63
CA ARG A 56 3.29 1.35 -6.06
C ARG A 56 4.35 1.22 -7.16
N LYS A 57 4.05 0.49 -8.24
CA LYS A 57 4.96 0.37 -9.39
C LYS A 57 5.24 1.72 -10.04
N LYS A 58 4.23 2.57 -10.22
CA LYS A 58 4.39 3.91 -10.78
C LYS A 58 5.22 4.82 -9.86
N ILE A 59 4.96 4.81 -8.55
CA ILE A 59 5.74 5.52 -7.52
C ILE A 59 7.20 5.10 -7.56
N ILE A 60 7.47 3.80 -7.66
CA ILE A 60 8.82 3.25 -7.77
C ILE A 60 9.50 3.76 -9.06
N LYS A 61 8.79 3.69 -10.19
CA LYS A 61 9.32 4.16 -11.48
C LYS A 61 9.65 5.65 -11.45
N ASP A 62 8.74 6.47 -10.94
CA ASP A 62 8.93 7.91 -10.72
C ASP A 62 10.10 8.17 -9.74
N TYR A 63 10.23 7.33 -8.71
CA TYR A 63 11.37 7.34 -7.79
C TYR A 63 12.68 6.86 -8.44
N GLN A 64 12.67 6.05 -9.48
CA GLN A 64 13.90 5.70 -10.21
C GLN A 64 14.25 6.79 -11.25
N ASN A 65 13.24 7.45 -11.82
CA ASN A 65 13.35 8.53 -12.81
C ASN A 65 13.87 9.87 -12.25
N LYS A 66 14.38 9.91 -11.02
CA LYS A 66 14.87 11.14 -10.38
C LYS A 66 13.82 12.24 -10.17
N GLU A 67 12.52 11.93 -10.26
CA GLU A 67 11.43 12.90 -9.98
C GLU A 67 11.51 13.38 -8.51
N GLN A 68 11.06 14.61 -8.24
CA GLN A 68 11.13 15.19 -6.89
C GLN A 68 10.19 14.44 -5.93
N ILE A 69 10.68 14.18 -4.72
CA ILE A 69 9.90 13.47 -3.69
C ILE A 69 8.56 14.18 -3.44
N ASP A 70 8.56 15.49 -3.26
CA ASP A 70 7.34 16.23 -2.95
C ASP A 70 6.32 16.21 -4.10
N SER A 71 6.78 16.13 -5.35
CA SER A 71 5.93 15.90 -6.53
C SER A 71 5.30 14.51 -6.49
N ILE A 72 6.08 13.46 -6.19
CA ILE A 72 5.57 12.08 -6.06
C ILE A 72 4.53 12.01 -4.92
N LEU A 73 4.83 12.59 -3.76
CA LEU A 73 3.92 12.59 -2.61
C LEU A 73 2.59 13.24 -2.95
N SER A 74 2.62 14.38 -3.65
CA SER A 74 1.43 15.11 -4.06
C SER A 74 0.65 14.37 -5.15
N LYS A 75 1.34 13.84 -6.16
CA LYS A 75 0.76 13.11 -7.30
C LYS A 75 -0.02 11.88 -6.86
N TYR A 76 0.53 11.11 -5.93
CA TYR A 76 -0.13 9.91 -5.40
C TYR A 76 -0.93 10.17 -4.12
N LYS A 77 -0.91 11.42 -3.60
CA LYS A 77 -1.41 11.84 -2.28
C LYS A 77 -1.06 10.81 -1.19
N ILE A 78 0.23 10.54 -1.04
CA ILE A 78 0.80 9.61 -0.06
C ILE A 78 1.68 10.36 0.92
N SER A 79 1.85 9.81 2.13
CA SER A 79 2.79 10.37 3.09
C SER A 79 4.25 10.02 2.74
N ARG A 80 5.21 10.83 3.20
CA ARG A 80 6.64 10.54 3.06
C ARG A 80 7.02 9.19 3.67
N ARG A 81 6.37 8.81 4.79
CA ARG A 81 6.53 7.49 5.41
C ARG A 81 6.03 6.36 4.51
N SER A 82 4.88 6.55 3.86
CA SER A 82 4.33 5.58 2.91
C SER A 82 5.26 5.38 1.70
N LEU A 83 5.82 6.47 1.16
CA LEU A 83 6.80 6.38 0.07
C LEU A 83 8.02 5.54 0.48
N TYR A 84 8.67 5.85 1.60
CA TYR A 84 9.84 5.09 2.04
C TYR A 84 9.50 3.64 2.40
N ARG A 85 8.32 3.37 2.98
CA ARG A 85 7.87 2.00 3.21
C ARG A 85 7.75 1.22 1.90
N ILE A 86 7.18 1.82 0.85
CA ILE A 86 7.08 1.18 -0.47
C ILE A 86 8.47 0.89 -1.04
N LEU A 87 9.42 1.82 -0.89
CA LEU A 87 10.79 1.63 -1.36
C LEU A 87 11.51 0.52 -0.58
N ASP A 88 11.40 0.51 0.75
CA ASP A 88 12.01 -0.50 1.62
C ASP A 88 11.42 -1.89 1.34
N GLU A 89 10.09 -2.00 1.19
CA GLU A 89 9.39 -3.25 0.82
C GLU A 89 9.83 -3.80 -0.55
N ASN A 90 10.36 -2.96 -1.44
CA ASN A 90 10.84 -3.32 -2.77
C ASN A 90 12.37 -3.32 -2.88
N ASN A 91 13.10 -3.27 -1.75
CA ASN A 91 14.56 -3.23 -1.69
C ASN A 91 15.19 -2.10 -2.54
N ILE A 92 14.51 -0.96 -2.65
CA ILE A 92 15.02 0.19 -3.42
C ILE A 92 15.85 1.09 -2.50
N PRO A 93 17.15 1.26 -2.77
CA PRO A 93 18.00 2.10 -1.94
C PRO A 93 17.56 3.56 -2.00
N LYS A 94 17.64 4.23 -0.86
CA LYS A 94 17.37 5.67 -0.77
C LYS A 94 18.42 6.40 -1.61
N ARG A 95 17.95 7.27 -2.52
CA ARG A 95 18.83 8.21 -3.24
C ARG A 95 19.65 8.96 -2.20
N GLN A 96 20.98 8.91 -2.33
CA GLN A 96 21.84 9.78 -1.53
C GLN A 96 21.35 11.21 -1.73
N GLY A 97 21.08 11.91 -0.62
CA GLY A 97 20.58 13.27 -0.66
C GLY A 97 21.44 14.08 -1.62
N ARG A 98 20.80 14.93 -2.44
CA ARG A 98 21.51 15.98 -3.16
C ARG A 98 22.30 16.76 -2.10
N ASN A 99 23.59 16.46 -1.94
CA ASN A 99 24.52 17.37 -1.29
C ASN A 99 24.45 18.64 -2.13
N LYS A 100 23.67 19.63 -1.67
CA LYS A 100 23.86 21.00 -2.12
C LYS A 100 25.27 21.34 -1.67
N LYS A 101 26.25 21.22 -2.58
CA LYS A 101 27.45 22.05 -2.49
C LYS A 101 26.93 23.49 -2.47
N LYS A 102 26.90 24.09 -1.27
CA LYS A 102 26.90 25.53 -1.13
C LYS A 102 28.27 25.95 -1.68
N ASN A 103 28.29 26.43 -2.92
CA ASN A 103 29.30 27.42 -3.32
C ASN A 103 28.92 28.75 -2.66
#